data_AF-A0A966YEE5-F1
#
_entry.id   AF-A0A966YEE5-F1
#
_cell.length_a   1.000
_cell.length_b   1.000
_cell.length_c   1.000
_cell.angle_alpha   90.00
_cell.angle_beta   90.00
_cell.angle_gamma   90.00
#
_symmetry.space_group_name_H-M   'P 1'
#
loop_
_entity.id
_entity.type
_entity.pdbx_description
1 polymer ?
#
loop_
_entity_poly.entity_id
_entity_poly.type
_entity_poly.pdbx_seq_one_letter_code
_entity_poly.pdbx_strand_id
1 'polypeptide(L)'
;AAVVLIIASLVVQQWRLPKQVLLPWVLTLAGIALAAAGWGWCRVRLFPARDFAWNLREIPQPVAVEGIVLRSPRLRPVVSDFSRAGPARITCQWRIRVTAARHHEQWQPVAGKARVFVDGPCQPLPPGSLVRLFGRGLRPVPALNPGEFDFAEQAQRSRDLSLIRVRDWSSVTLLRPAAWWSPAAFVEHLHQAASAQLAPVGARTSTAPGCRAAFGASRVTPTVGC
;
A
#
# COMPACT_ATOMS: atom_id res chain seq x y z
N ALA A 1 1.24 41.54 16.79
CA ALA A 1 0.43 42.15 17.86
C ALA A 1 -0.91 41.42 18.09
N ALA A 2 -1.77 41.29 17.08
CA ALA A 2 -3.11 40.67 17.24
C ALA A 2 -3.09 39.20 17.70
N VAL A 3 -2.19 38.37 17.17
CA VAL A 3 -2.09 36.95 17.55
C VAL A 3 -1.67 36.78 19.03
N VAL A 4 -0.78 37.65 19.52
CA VAL A 4 -0.32 37.62 20.92
C VAL A 4 -1.44 38.03 21.86
N LEU A 5 -2.28 39.00 21.46
CA LEU A 5 -3.46 39.41 22.24
C LEU A 5 -4.54 38.32 22.29
N ILE A 6 -4.72 37.55 21.21
CA ILE A 6 -5.67 36.43 21.17
C ILE A 6 -5.20 35.27 22.07
N ILE A 7 -3.90 34.95 22.02
CA ILE A 7 -3.34 33.89 22.89
C ILE A 7 -3.39 34.33 24.37
N ALA A 8 -3.05 35.59 24.66
CA ALA A 8 -3.13 36.13 26.02
C ALA A 8 -4.58 36.18 26.53
N SER A 9 -5.55 36.55 25.69
CA SER A 9 -6.97 36.58 26.09
C SER A 9 -7.51 35.17 26.33
N LEU A 10 -7.14 34.17 25.52
CA LEU A 10 -7.53 32.77 25.73
C LEU A 10 -6.94 32.19 27.02
N VAL A 11 -5.69 32.54 27.36
CA VAL A 11 -5.04 32.12 28.61
C VAL A 11 -5.73 32.80 29.81
N VAL A 12 -5.98 34.10 29.77
CA VAL A 12 -6.67 34.83 30.87
C VAL A 12 -8.12 34.37 31.01
N GLN A 13 -8.80 34.04 29.91
CA GLN A 13 -10.18 33.55 29.92
C GLN A 13 -10.25 32.11 30.47
N GLN A 14 -9.24 31.27 30.24
CA GLN A 14 -9.09 29.97 30.91
C GLN A 14 -8.92 30.09 32.43
N TRP A 15 -8.30 31.18 32.91
CA TRP A 15 -8.10 31.42 34.35
C TRP A 15 -9.34 31.98 35.07
N ARG A 16 -10.33 32.48 34.33
CA ARG A 16 -11.61 32.97 34.90
C ARG A 16 -12.75 31.96 34.85
N LEU A 17 -12.57 30.83 34.18
CA LEU A 17 -13.55 29.75 34.24
C LEU A 17 -13.49 29.13 35.64
N PRO A 18 -14.61 29.02 36.37
CA PRO A 18 -14.61 28.34 37.65
C PRO A 18 -14.06 26.92 37.46
N LYS A 19 -13.29 26.40 38.42
CA LYS A 19 -12.71 25.04 38.35
C LYS A 19 -13.75 23.96 37.98
N GLN A 20 -15.03 24.24 38.26
CA GLN A 20 -16.19 23.43 37.88
C GLN A 20 -16.41 23.28 36.37
N VAL A 21 -15.98 24.24 35.53
CA VAL A 21 -16.12 24.18 34.07
C VAL A 21 -14.89 23.55 33.40
N LEU A 22 -13.69 23.69 33.98
CA LEU A 22 -12.47 23.07 33.41
C LEU A 22 -12.47 21.54 33.53
N LEU A 23 -12.94 21.01 34.65
CA LEU A 23 -12.98 19.57 34.90
C LEU A 23 -13.77 18.78 33.82
N PRO A 24 -15.01 19.14 33.44
CA PRO A 24 -15.75 18.39 32.42
C PRO A 24 -15.08 18.44 31.04
N TRP A 25 -14.44 19.57 30.66
CA TRP A 25 -13.68 19.64 29.41
C TRP A 25 -12.47 18.72 29.42
N VAL A 26 -11.68 18.72 30.50
CA VAL A 26 -10.52 17.83 30.64
C VAL A 26 -10.97 16.36 30.60
N LEU A 27 -12.03 16.00 31.32
CA LEU A 27 -12.58 14.65 31.30
C LEU A 27 -13.09 14.25 29.91
N THR A 28 -13.74 15.17 29.20
CA THR A 28 -14.23 14.92 27.82
C THR A 28 -13.07 14.70 26.86
N LEU A 29 -12.04 15.55 26.90
CA LEU A 29 -10.84 15.41 26.06
C LEU A 29 -10.08 14.11 26.38
N ALA A 30 -9.94 13.77 27.66
CA ALA A 30 -9.35 12.51 28.09
C ALA A 30 -10.17 11.30 27.58
N GLY A 31 -11.50 11.36 27.66
CA GLY A 31 -12.40 10.34 27.13
C GLY A 31 -12.25 10.15 25.61
N ILE A 32 -12.19 11.25 24.85
CA ILE A 32 -11.95 11.21 23.39
C ILE A 32 -10.58 10.61 23.08
N ALA A 33 -9.53 10.99 23.81
CA ALA A 33 -8.19 10.47 23.61
C ALA A 33 -8.11 8.96 23.87
N LEU A 34 -8.72 8.49 24.97
CA LEU A 34 -8.79 7.06 25.30
C LEU A 34 -9.61 6.27 24.28
N ALA A 35 -10.75 6.82 23.83
CA ALA A 35 -11.57 6.19 22.78
C ALA A 35 -10.82 6.10 21.45
N ALA A 36 -10.10 7.16 21.06
CA ALA A 36 -9.27 7.18 19.85
C ALA A 36 -8.10 6.18 19.95
N ALA A 37 -7.43 6.10 21.10
CA ALA A 37 -6.37 5.12 21.34
C ALA A 37 -6.89 3.68 21.31
N GLY A 38 -8.03 3.42 21.98
CA GLY A 38 -8.70 2.12 21.99
C GLY A 38 -9.15 1.71 20.58
N TRP A 39 -9.78 2.63 19.84
CA TRP A 39 -10.16 2.39 18.44
C TRP A 39 -8.95 2.13 17.56
N GLY A 40 -7.87 2.91 17.71
CA GLY A 40 -6.61 2.71 16.99
C GLY A 40 -6.00 1.34 17.26
N TRP A 41 -5.93 0.94 18.53
CA TRP A 41 -5.44 -0.38 18.96
C TRP A 41 -6.30 -1.51 18.36
N CYS A 42 -7.63 -1.42 18.50
CA CYS A 42 -8.57 -2.37 17.91
C CYS A 42 -8.43 -2.44 16.39
N ARG A 43 -8.30 -1.30 15.71
CA ARG A 43 -8.18 -1.24 14.25
C ARG A 43 -6.86 -1.83 13.74
N VAL A 44 -5.79 -1.84 14.53
CA VAL A 44 -4.51 -2.45 14.11
C VAL A 44 -4.47 -3.94 14.42
N ARG A 45 -5.18 -4.40 15.47
CA ARG A 45 -5.08 -5.79 15.96
C ARG A 45 -6.30 -6.67 15.69
N LEU A 46 -7.49 -6.09 15.52
CA LEU A 46 -8.71 -6.85 15.27
C LEU A 46 -8.95 -6.97 13.76
N PHE A 47 -8.94 -8.22 13.32
CA PHE A 47 -9.21 -8.63 11.94
C PHE A 47 -10.44 -9.54 11.92
N PRO A 48 -11.17 -9.60 10.79
CA PRO A 48 -12.27 -10.53 10.65
C PRO A 48 -11.84 -11.98 10.93
N ALA A 49 -12.72 -12.77 11.55
CA ALA A 49 -12.45 -14.18 11.81
C ALA A 49 -12.22 -14.98 10.51
N ARG A 50 -12.82 -14.55 9.40
CA ARG A 50 -12.67 -15.14 8.06
C ARG A 50 -11.72 -14.34 7.16
N ASP A 51 -10.72 -13.67 7.75
CA ASP A 51 -9.71 -12.98 6.94
C ASP A 51 -8.93 -13.99 6.09
N PHE A 52 -8.81 -13.70 4.79
CA PHE A 52 -8.11 -14.55 3.83
C PHE A 52 -6.66 -14.82 4.24
N ALA A 53 -6.03 -13.88 4.95
CA ALA A 53 -4.66 -14.04 5.44
C ALA A 53 -4.50 -15.22 6.41
N TRP A 54 -5.56 -15.67 7.09
CA TRP A 54 -5.52 -16.83 7.99
C TRP A 54 -5.43 -18.17 7.28
N ASN A 55 -5.76 -18.19 5.99
CA ASN A 55 -5.59 -19.36 5.13
C ASN A 55 -4.23 -19.38 4.43
N LEU A 56 -3.41 -18.33 4.61
CA LEU A 56 -2.10 -18.19 3.98
C LEU A 56 -0.96 -18.53 4.95
N ARG A 57 0.12 -19.08 4.38
CA ARG A 57 1.39 -19.27 5.05
C ARG A 57 2.38 -18.19 4.63
N GLU A 58 3.51 -18.11 5.32
CA GLU A 58 4.64 -17.25 4.96
C GLU A 58 5.39 -17.75 3.70
N ILE A 59 5.08 -18.97 3.26
CA ILE A 59 5.60 -19.58 2.04
C ILE A 59 4.57 -19.41 0.91
N PRO A 60 4.99 -19.05 -0.32
CA PRO A 60 4.07 -18.94 -1.45
C PRO A 60 3.32 -20.24 -1.74
N GLN A 61 1.99 -20.19 -1.76
CA GLN A 61 1.13 -21.32 -2.07
C GLN A 61 0.12 -20.98 -3.16
N PRO A 62 -0.32 -21.94 -4.00
CA PRO A 62 -1.30 -21.68 -5.04
C PRO A 62 -2.63 -21.21 -4.44
N VAL A 63 -3.21 -20.15 -5.00
CA VAL A 63 -4.49 -19.59 -4.59
C VAL A 63 -5.34 -19.23 -5.80
N ALA A 64 -6.64 -19.42 -5.67
CA ALA A 64 -7.64 -18.88 -6.57
C ALA A 64 -8.62 -18.05 -5.74
N VAL A 65 -8.76 -16.76 -6.07
CA VAL A 65 -9.60 -15.85 -5.31
C VAL A 65 -10.47 -15.00 -6.22
N GLU A 66 -11.59 -14.56 -5.67
CA GLU A 66 -12.42 -13.51 -6.22
C GLU A 66 -12.35 -12.30 -5.32
N GLY A 67 -12.34 -11.12 -5.92
CA GLY A 67 -12.29 -9.90 -5.15
C GLY A 67 -12.69 -8.67 -5.94
N ILE A 68 -13.04 -7.63 -5.19
CA ILE A 68 -13.41 -6.34 -5.72
C ILE A 68 -12.17 -5.46 -5.76
N VAL A 69 -11.88 -4.86 -6.91
CA VAL A 69 -10.75 -3.97 -7.11
C VAL A 69 -10.94 -2.72 -6.26
N LEU A 70 -10.01 -2.46 -5.35
CA LEU A 70 -10.04 -1.27 -4.49
C LEU A 70 -9.23 -0.12 -5.08
N ARG A 71 -8.12 -0.44 -5.73
CA ARG A 71 -7.25 0.52 -6.42
C ARG A 71 -6.82 -0.05 -7.74
N SER A 72 -6.63 0.81 -8.73
CA SER A 72 -6.27 0.36 -10.07
C SER A 72 -4.83 -0.16 -10.14
N PRO A 73 -4.53 -1.04 -11.10
CA PRO A 73 -3.18 -1.43 -11.48
C PRO A 73 -2.29 -0.23 -11.75
N ARG A 74 -1.18 -0.16 -11.02
CA ARG A 74 -0.15 0.87 -11.21
C ARG A 74 1.23 0.23 -11.29
N LEU A 75 2.11 0.86 -12.04
CA LEU A 75 3.49 0.42 -12.12
C LEU A 75 4.13 0.50 -10.72
N ARG A 76 4.77 -0.60 -10.31
CA ARG A 76 5.59 -0.59 -9.11
C ARG A 76 6.91 0.11 -9.45
N PRO A 77 7.31 1.16 -8.70
CA PRO A 77 8.60 1.78 -8.93
C PRO A 77 9.69 0.73 -8.75
N VAL A 78 10.58 0.64 -9.75
CA VAL A 78 11.76 -0.20 -9.68
C VAL A 78 12.74 0.51 -8.76
N VAL A 79 12.93 -0.01 -7.55
CA VAL A 79 14.11 0.35 -6.75
C VAL A 79 15.25 -0.46 -7.36
N SER A 80 16.25 0.24 -7.91
CA SER A 80 17.46 -0.39 -8.45
C SER A 80 18.25 -0.98 -7.29
N ASP A 81 17.96 -2.22 -6.93
CA ASP A 81 18.81 -2.98 -6.03
C ASP A 81 20.06 -3.37 -6.83
N PHE A 82 21.23 -2.81 -6.47
CA PHE A 82 22.53 -3.13 -7.09
C PHE A 82 22.85 -4.64 -7.06
N SER A 83 22.18 -5.40 -6.19
CA SER A 83 22.35 -6.83 -5.96
C SER A 83 21.45 -7.74 -6.81
N ARG A 84 20.54 -7.21 -7.66
CA ARG A 84 19.78 -8.05 -8.60
C ARG A 84 20.56 -8.27 -9.89
N ALA A 85 21.20 -9.43 -10.01
CA ALA A 85 21.68 -9.97 -11.27
C ALA A 85 20.49 -10.41 -12.15
N GLY A 86 19.79 -9.44 -12.76
CA GLY A 86 18.73 -9.74 -13.71
C GLY A 86 18.04 -8.47 -14.25
N PRO A 87 17.44 -8.54 -15.44
CA PRO A 87 16.74 -7.39 -16.02
C PRO A 87 15.60 -6.94 -15.11
N ALA A 88 15.44 -5.63 -14.97
CA ALA A 88 14.35 -5.02 -14.20
C ALA A 88 13.01 -5.50 -14.77
N ARG A 89 12.29 -6.33 -14.00
CA ARG A 89 10.96 -6.79 -14.40
C ARG A 89 9.94 -5.69 -14.12
N ILE A 90 9.24 -5.27 -15.17
CA ILE A 90 8.04 -4.44 -15.05
C ILE A 90 7.02 -5.22 -14.21
N THR A 91 6.67 -4.68 -13.05
CA THR A 91 5.68 -5.29 -12.15
C THR A 91 4.58 -4.29 -11.91
N CYS A 92 3.34 -4.70 -12.14
CA CYS A 92 2.17 -3.93 -11.76
C CYS A 92 1.70 -4.37 -10.39
N GLN A 93 1.27 -3.41 -9.59
CA GLN A 93 0.70 -3.65 -8.27
C GLN A 93 -0.68 -3.03 -8.17
N TRP A 94 -1.60 -3.72 -7.49
CA TRP A 94 -2.90 -3.17 -7.11
C TRP A 94 -3.42 -3.77 -5.81
N ARG A 95 -4.60 -3.32 -5.38
CA ARG A 95 -5.25 -3.82 -4.17
C ARG A 95 -6.66 -4.28 -4.48
N ILE A 96 -7.03 -5.40 -3.88
CA ILE A 96 -8.38 -5.94 -3.93
C ILE A 96 -8.91 -6.18 -2.51
N ARG A 97 -10.22 -6.17 -2.37
CA ARG A 97 -10.94 -6.75 -1.24
C ARG A 97 -11.35 -8.15 -1.65
N VAL A 98 -10.79 -9.16 -0.99
CA VAL A 98 -11.13 -10.55 -1.27
C VAL A 98 -12.55 -10.82 -0.77
N THR A 99 -13.37 -11.43 -1.61
CA THR A 99 -14.76 -11.78 -1.31
C THR A 99 -15.00 -13.27 -1.26
N ALA A 100 -14.26 -14.04 -2.06
CA ALA A 100 -14.28 -15.49 -2.01
C ALA A 100 -12.89 -16.06 -2.30
N ALA A 101 -12.60 -17.21 -1.72
CA ALA A 101 -11.41 -18.00 -2.03
C ALA A 101 -11.86 -19.42 -2.38
N ARG A 102 -11.19 -20.02 -3.36
CA ARG A 102 -11.47 -21.41 -3.74
C ARG A 102 -10.76 -22.34 -2.77
N HIS A 103 -11.55 -23.21 -2.14
CA HIS A 103 -11.06 -24.32 -1.33
C HIS A 103 -11.52 -25.61 -2.02
N HIS A 104 -10.56 -26.34 -2.61
CA HIS A 104 -10.82 -27.45 -3.53
C HIS A 104 -11.72 -27.03 -4.71
N GLU A 105 -12.94 -27.57 -4.81
CA GLU A 105 -13.89 -27.27 -5.87
C GLU A 105 -14.89 -26.17 -5.50
N GLN A 106 -14.91 -25.75 -4.23
CA GLN A 106 -15.92 -24.85 -3.70
C GLN A 106 -15.36 -23.45 -3.47
N TRP A 107 -16.17 -22.44 -3.79
CA TRP A 107 -15.89 -21.06 -3.44
C TRP A 107 -16.44 -20.77 -2.05
N GLN A 108 -15.56 -20.37 -1.14
CA GLN A 108 -15.93 -20.04 0.24
C GLN A 108 -15.84 -18.53 0.46
N PRO A 109 -16.83 -17.93 1.16
CA PRO A 109 -16.81 -16.51 1.45
C PRO A 109 -15.69 -16.19 2.44
N VAL A 110 -14.84 -15.24 2.07
CA VAL A 110 -13.74 -14.74 2.90
C VAL A 110 -13.77 -13.22 2.95
N ALA A 111 -13.10 -12.66 3.94
CA ALA A 111 -12.90 -11.23 4.10
C ALA A 111 -11.41 -10.89 3.98
N GLY A 112 -11.09 -9.61 4.02
CA GLY A 112 -9.71 -9.13 4.02
C GLY A 112 -9.31 -8.45 2.72
N LYS A 113 -8.09 -7.91 2.71
CA LYS A 113 -7.53 -7.21 1.56
C LYS A 113 -6.25 -7.91 1.13
N ALA A 114 -6.04 -7.94 -0.17
CA ALA A 114 -4.83 -8.48 -0.76
C ALA A 114 -4.18 -7.44 -1.67
N ARG A 115 -2.84 -7.40 -1.61
CA ARG A 115 -2.02 -6.71 -2.58
C ARG A 115 -1.64 -7.69 -3.67
N VAL A 116 -1.99 -7.36 -4.90
CA VAL A 116 -1.72 -8.20 -6.06
C VAL A 116 -0.53 -7.62 -6.80
N PHE A 117 0.39 -8.49 -7.20
CA PHE A 117 1.53 -8.18 -8.06
C PHE A 117 1.41 -9.02 -9.32
N VAL A 118 1.54 -8.39 -10.48
CA VAL A 118 1.50 -9.05 -11.77
C VAL A 118 2.72 -8.64 -12.57
N ASP A 119 3.45 -9.62 -13.10
CA ASP A 119 4.57 -9.33 -13.99
C ASP A 119 4.01 -8.90 -15.36
N GLY A 120 4.59 -7.84 -15.94
CA GLY A 120 4.19 -7.28 -17.23
C GLY A 120 3.56 -5.89 -17.16
N PRO A 121 3.16 -5.34 -18.33
CA PRO A 121 2.58 -4.00 -18.43
C PRO A 121 1.22 -3.92 -17.74
N CYS A 122 0.85 -2.75 -17.22
CA CYS A 122 -0.40 -2.62 -16.47
C CYS A 122 -1.58 -2.59 -17.44
N GLN A 123 -2.57 -3.46 -17.21
CA GLN A 123 -3.85 -3.38 -17.91
C GLN A 123 -4.83 -2.50 -17.12
N PRO A 124 -5.72 -1.78 -17.81
CA PRO A 124 -6.73 -0.96 -17.15
C PRO A 124 -7.73 -1.86 -16.44
N LEU A 125 -7.88 -1.65 -15.13
CA LEU A 125 -8.86 -2.37 -14.32
C LEU A 125 -9.51 -1.39 -13.33
N PRO A 126 -10.75 -0.95 -13.57
CA PRO A 126 -11.36 0.10 -12.78
C PRO A 126 -11.73 -0.38 -11.37
N PRO A 127 -11.60 0.47 -10.34
CA PRO A 127 -12.05 0.16 -8.99
C PRO A 127 -13.54 -0.13 -8.96
N GLY A 128 -13.94 -1.11 -8.15
CA GLY A 128 -15.30 -1.62 -8.07
C GLY A 128 -15.55 -2.85 -8.96
N SER A 129 -14.65 -3.16 -9.89
CA SER A 129 -14.75 -4.38 -10.69
C SER A 129 -14.59 -5.64 -9.85
N LEU A 130 -15.39 -6.67 -10.12
CA LEU A 130 -15.22 -8.00 -9.56
C LEU A 130 -14.29 -8.80 -10.48
N VAL A 131 -13.18 -9.28 -9.94
CA VAL A 131 -12.20 -10.09 -10.66
C VAL A 131 -12.00 -11.43 -10.00
N ARG A 132 -11.69 -12.42 -10.82
CA ARG A 132 -11.15 -13.71 -10.43
C ARG A 132 -9.68 -13.76 -10.79
N LEU A 133 -8.85 -14.28 -9.90
CA LEU A 133 -7.42 -14.38 -10.15
C LEU A 133 -6.84 -15.69 -9.62
N PHE A 134 -5.86 -16.18 -10.35
CA PHE A 134 -5.09 -17.37 -10.04
C PHE A 134 -3.63 -16.98 -9.86
N GLY A 135 -3.01 -17.44 -8.77
CA GLY A 135 -1.64 -17.06 -8.49
C GLY A 135 -1.07 -17.76 -7.26
N ARG A 136 -0.06 -17.12 -6.67
CA ARG A 136 0.58 -17.57 -5.44
C ARG A 136 0.34 -16.58 -4.33
N GLY A 137 -0.40 -17.00 -3.30
CA GLY A 137 -0.69 -16.23 -2.11
C GLY A 137 0.36 -16.49 -1.04
N LEU A 138 0.72 -15.46 -0.26
CA LEU A 138 1.48 -15.58 0.97
C LEU A 138 1.12 -14.46 1.95
N ARG A 139 1.46 -14.69 3.22
CA ARG A 139 1.43 -13.68 4.27
C ARG A 139 2.80 -12.97 4.36
N PRO A 140 2.87 -11.64 4.47
CA PRO A 140 4.12 -10.92 4.70
C PRO A 140 4.87 -11.47 5.92
N VAL A 141 6.18 -11.64 5.77
CA VAL A 141 7.09 -12.12 6.82
C VAL A 141 7.55 -10.93 7.66
N PRO A 142 7.69 -11.07 8.99
CA PRO A 142 8.34 -10.06 9.82
C PRO A 142 9.79 -9.83 9.39
N ALA A 143 10.38 -8.72 9.82
CA ALA A 143 11.80 -8.45 9.61
C ALA A 143 12.65 -9.60 10.18
N LEU A 144 13.56 -10.14 9.36
CA LEU A 144 14.46 -11.22 9.78
C LEU A 144 15.79 -10.68 10.29
N ASN A 145 16.13 -9.44 9.94
CA ASN A 145 17.37 -8.78 10.36
C ASN A 145 17.10 -7.49 11.14
N PRO A 146 17.93 -7.16 12.14
CA PRO A 146 17.89 -5.85 12.79
C PRO A 146 18.06 -4.71 11.76
N GLY A 147 17.18 -3.72 11.81
CA GLY A 147 17.19 -2.57 10.88
C GLY A 147 16.54 -2.83 9.52
N GLU A 148 16.10 -4.06 9.24
CA GLU A 148 15.28 -4.36 8.06
C GLU A 148 13.86 -3.78 8.23
N PHE A 149 13.25 -3.39 7.12
CA PHE A 149 11.88 -2.91 7.12
C PHE A 149 10.91 -4.05 7.44
N ASP A 150 10.09 -3.88 8.47
CA ASP A 150 9.07 -4.87 8.85
C ASP A 150 7.85 -4.78 7.92
N PHE A 151 7.83 -5.65 6.91
CA PHE A 151 6.71 -5.76 5.99
C PHE A 151 5.44 -6.31 6.66
N ALA A 152 5.55 -7.15 7.70
CA ALA A 152 4.41 -7.66 8.43
C ALA A 152 3.75 -6.55 9.25
N GLU A 153 4.52 -5.72 9.94
CA GLU A 153 4.00 -4.56 10.67
C GLU A 153 3.33 -3.57 9.71
N GLN A 154 3.98 -3.25 8.59
CA GLN A 154 3.39 -2.36 7.59
C GLN A 154 2.11 -2.94 6.97
N ALA A 155 2.06 -4.25 6.75
CA ALA A 155 0.87 -4.93 6.26
C ALA A 155 -0.29 -4.88 7.27
N GLN A 156 -0.01 -5.03 8.56
CA GLN A 156 -1.01 -4.88 9.63
C GLN A 156 -1.56 -3.44 9.67
N ARG A 157 -0.68 -2.44 9.66
CA ARG A 157 -1.07 -1.02 9.66
C ARG A 157 -1.91 -0.65 8.43
N SER A 158 -1.56 -1.17 7.26
CA SER A 158 -2.31 -0.96 6.01
C SER A 158 -3.53 -1.87 5.84
N ARG A 159 -3.67 -2.88 6.71
CA ARG A 159 -4.67 -3.97 6.64
C ARG A 159 -4.63 -4.75 5.31
N ASP A 160 -3.44 -4.87 4.72
CA ASP A 160 -3.16 -5.65 3.50
C ASP A 160 -2.37 -6.91 3.90
N LEU A 161 -2.97 -7.79 4.71
CA LEU A 161 -2.28 -8.96 5.30
C LEU A 161 -1.96 -10.09 4.30
N SER A 162 -2.44 -9.97 3.06
CA SER A 162 -2.24 -10.98 2.02
C SER A 162 -1.52 -10.37 0.83
N LEU A 163 -0.50 -11.08 0.32
CA LEU A 163 0.15 -10.76 -0.94
C LEU A 163 -0.17 -11.87 -1.94
N ILE A 164 -0.54 -11.49 -3.16
CA ILE A 164 -0.80 -12.44 -4.24
C ILE A 164 0.08 -12.08 -5.42
N ARG A 165 0.94 -13.02 -5.84
CA ARG A 165 1.74 -12.89 -7.05
C ARG A 165 1.08 -13.67 -8.16
N VAL A 166 0.75 -12.98 -9.24
CA VAL A 166 0.19 -13.53 -10.45
C VAL A 166 1.27 -13.46 -11.53
N ARG A 167 1.40 -14.53 -12.31
CA ARG A 167 2.46 -14.62 -13.31
C ARG A 167 2.24 -13.62 -14.45
N ASP A 168 1.01 -13.49 -14.90
CA ASP A 168 0.65 -12.68 -16.05
C ASP A 168 -0.87 -12.39 -16.04
N TRP A 169 -1.29 -11.47 -16.91
CA TRP A 169 -2.68 -11.03 -16.98
C TRP A 169 -3.69 -12.06 -17.46
N SER A 170 -3.28 -13.14 -18.15
CA SER A 170 -4.21 -14.20 -18.55
C SER A 170 -4.80 -14.93 -17.34
N SER A 171 -4.10 -14.88 -16.20
CA SER A 171 -4.56 -15.44 -14.92
C SER A 171 -5.50 -14.51 -14.16
N VAL A 172 -5.89 -13.36 -14.74
CA VAL A 172 -6.85 -12.40 -14.18
C VAL A 172 -8.06 -12.33 -15.11
N THR A 173 -9.22 -12.67 -14.60
CA THR A 173 -10.48 -12.65 -15.34
C THR A 173 -11.42 -11.61 -14.74
N LEU A 174 -11.94 -10.71 -15.58
CA LEU A 174 -12.99 -9.79 -15.18
C LEU A 174 -14.33 -10.55 -15.13
N LEU A 175 -14.91 -10.68 -13.93
CA LEU A 175 -16.23 -11.32 -13.76
C LEU A 175 -17.37 -10.30 -13.87
N ARG A 176 -17.16 -9.11 -13.33
CA ARG A 176 -18.14 -8.01 -13.38
C ARG A 176 -17.43 -6.68 -13.52
N PRO A 177 -17.76 -5.86 -14.53
CA PRO A 177 -17.23 -4.50 -14.60
C PRO A 177 -17.73 -3.65 -13.44
N ALA A 178 -16.97 -2.61 -13.11
CA ALA A 178 -17.44 -1.57 -12.20
C ALA A 178 -18.72 -0.90 -12.75
N ALA A 179 -19.58 -0.40 -11.87
CA ALA A 179 -20.68 0.45 -12.28
C ALA A 179 -20.13 1.71 -12.99
N TRP A 180 -20.82 2.13 -14.05
CA TRP A 180 -20.43 3.29 -14.85
C TRP A 180 -20.41 4.60 -14.03
N TRP A 181 -21.26 4.68 -13.00
CA TRP A 181 -21.19 5.70 -11.96
C TRP A 181 -20.61 5.08 -10.69
N SER A 182 -19.39 5.47 -10.35
CA SER A 182 -18.74 5.02 -9.12
C SER A 182 -17.97 6.20 -8.53
N PRO A 183 -18.40 6.75 -7.38
CA PRO A 183 -17.64 7.77 -6.67
C PRO A 183 -16.21 7.31 -6.36
N ALA A 184 -16.03 6.02 -6.09
CA ALA A 184 -14.71 5.42 -5.88
C ALA A 184 -13.85 5.46 -7.15
N ALA A 185 -14.44 5.23 -8.33
CA ALA A 185 -13.72 5.34 -9.60
C ALA A 185 -13.34 6.80 -9.90
N PHE A 186 -14.22 7.77 -9.59
CA PHE A 186 -13.92 9.19 -9.73
C PHE A 186 -12.77 9.64 -8.82
N VAL A 187 -12.81 9.27 -7.54
CA VAL A 187 -11.74 9.58 -6.58
C VAL A 187 -10.41 8.92 -7.00
N GLU A 188 -10.44 7.69 -7.50
CA GLU A 188 -9.23 7.04 -8.02
C GLU A 188 -8.70 7.75 -9.27
N HIS A 189 -9.57 8.20 -10.17
CA HIS A 189 -9.17 8.97 -11.34
C HIS A 189 -8.46 10.26 -10.95
N LEU A 190 -8.99 11.00 -9.97
CA LEU A 190 -8.32 12.17 -9.38
C LEU A 190 -6.97 11.81 -8.75
N HIS A 191 -6.90 10.70 -8.01
CA HIS A 191 -5.64 10.21 -7.43
C HIS A 191 -4.59 9.88 -8.50
N GLN A 192 -5.01 9.27 -9.61
CA GLN A 192 -4.13 8.94 -10.72
C GLN A 192 -3.63 10.19 -11.43
N ALA A 193 -4.52 11.14 -11.73
CA ALA A 193 -4.16 12.42 -12.32
C ALA A 193 -3.16 13.19 -11.45
N ALA A 194 -3.43 13.29 -10.15
CA ALA A 194 -2.53 13.94 -9.19
C ALA A 194 -1.16 13.22 -9.10
N SER A 195 -1.16 11.88 -9.07
CA SER A 195 0.08 11.10 -9.02
C SER A 195 0.92 11.27 -10.28
N ALA A 196 0.29 11.33 -11.46
CA ALA A 196 0.95 11.58 -12.73
C ALA A 196 1.61 12.96 -12.79
N GLN A 197 0.96 13.98 -12.19
CA GLN A 197 1.53 15.33 -12.09
C GLN A 197 2.67 15.43 -11.06
N LEU A 198 2.67 14.62 -10.01
CA LEU A 198 3.71 14.60 -8.98
C LEU A 198 4.93 13.73 -9.34
N ALA A 199 4.76 12.73 -10.20
CA ALA A 199 5.86 11.88 -10.70
C ALA A 199 7.07 12.67 -11.25
N PRO A 200 6.91 13.75 -12.04
CA PRO A 200 8.05 14.56 -12.51
C PRO A 200 8.68 15.50 -11.46
N VAL A 201 8.06 15.67 -10.28
CA VAL A 201 8.61 16.50 -9.19
C VAL A 201 9.54 15.67 -8.29
N GLY A 202 9.15 14.42 -7.98
CA GLY A 202 9.98 13.51 -7.17
C GLY A 202 11.22 12.96 -7.87
N ALA A 203 11.22 12.91 -9.21
CA ALA A 203 12.40 12.52 -9.99
C ALA A 203 13.54 13.56 -9.94
N ARG A 204 13.24 14.84 -9.67
CA ARG A 204 14.23 15.92 -9.60
C ARG A 204 14.98 16.00 -8.26
N THR A 205 14.46 15.39 -7.20
CA THR A 205 15.10 15.41 -5.87
C THR A 205 16.06 14.25 -5.62
N SER A 206 16.24 13.35 -6.59
CA SER A 206 17.14 12.18 -6.49
C SER A 206 18.48 12.34 -7.23
N THR A 207 18.77 13.49 -7.85
CA THR A 207 20.13 13.80 -8.29
C THR A 207 20.93 14.32 -7.11
N ALA A 208 21.55 13.40 -6.36
CA ALA A 208 22.66 13.75 -5.49
C ALA A 208 23.77 14.41 -6.34
N PRO A 209 24.31 15.57 -5.96
CA PRO A 209 25.47 16.14 -6.63
C PRO A 209 26.72 15.46 -6.08
N GLY A 210 27.50 14.81 -6.95
CA GLY A 210 28.87 14.42 -6.62
C GLY A 210 29.22 12.97 -6.92
N CYS A 211 29.56 12.70 -8.18
CA CYS A 211 30.70 11.84 -8.50
C CYS A 211 31.10 12.07 -9.97
N ARG A 212 31.89 13.13 -10.22
CA ARG A 212 32.78 13.15 -11.40
C ARG A 212 33.85 12.08 -11.13
N ALA A 213 33.60 10.85 -11.53
CA ALA A 213 34.65 9.86 -11.69
C ALA A 213 35.31 10.13 -13.03
N ALA A 214 36.55 10.62 -12.98
CA ALA A 214 37.45 10.66 -14.11
C ALA A 214 37.66 9.22 -14.62
N PHE A 215 37.14 8.91 -15.81
CA PHE A 215 37.51 7.71 -16.52
C PHE A 215 38.59 8.08 -17.55
N GLY A 216 39.82 7.71 -17.21
CA GLY A 216 40.96 7.81 -18.09
C GLY A 216 40.76 6.92 -19.32
N ALA A 217 41.12 7.48 -20.47
CA ALA A 217 41.22 6.77 -21.73
C ALA A 217 42.31 5.69 -21.61
N SER A 218 41.92 4.42 -21.74
CA SER A 218 42.85 3.35 -22.11
C SER A 218 42.44 2.82 -23.48
N ARG A 219 43.29 3.12 -24.47
CA ARG A 219 43.18 2.58 -25.83
C ARG A 219 43.49 1.09 -25.77
N VAL A 220 42.53 0.26 -26.14
CA VAL A 220 42.76 -1.14 -26.50
C VAL A 220 42.81 -1.21 -28.02
N THR A 221 44.00 -1.46 -28.56
CA THR A 221 44.25 -1.84 -29.95
C THR A 221 43.68 -3.24 -30.22
N PRO A 222 43.02 -3.48 -31.36
CA PRO A 222 42.64 -4.82 -31.76
C PRO A 222 43.83 -5.51 -32.48
N THR A 223 44.28 -6.63 -31.94
CA THR A 223 45.17 -7.56 -32.64
C THR A 223 44.31 -8.44 -33.55
N VAL A 224 44.55 -8.33 -34.85
CA VAL A 224 44.06 -9.23 -35.89
C VAL A 224 44.89 -10.51 -35.85
N GLY A 225 44.24 -11.66 -35.82
CA GLY A 225 44.87 -12.97 -35.98
C GLY A 225 44.04 -13.81 -36.95
N CYS A 226 44.68 -14.18 -38.06
CA CYS A 226 44.21 -15.10 -39.09
C CYS A 226 44.19 -16.56 -38.61
#